data_AF-A0A357Z2H7-F1
#
_entry.id   AF-A0A357Z2H7-F1
#
_cell.length_a   1.000
_cell.length_b   1.000
_cell.length_c   1.000
_cell.angle_alpha   90.00
_cell.angle_beta   90.00
_cell.angle_gamma   90.00
#
_symmetry.space_group_name_H-M   'P 1'
#
loop_
_entity.id
_entity.type
_entity.pdbx_description
1 polymer ?
#
loop_
_entity_poly.entity_id
_entity_poly.type
_entity_poly.pdbx_seq_one_letter_code
_entity_poly.pdbx_strand_id
1 'polypeptide(L)'
;MPIKIQSSLPAIRTLESENIFVMTHERASAQDIRPLKIAILNLMPTKVETETQLLRLLSNTPLQVDVVLLHTATHRSKNTPAS
;
A
#
# COMPACT_ATOMS: atom_id res chain seq x y z
N MET A 1 -8.66 -6.48 -3.10
CA MET A 1 -9.23 -5.59 -4.14
C MET A 1 -10.56 -6.13 -4.57
N PRO A 2 -11.49 -5.28 -5.01
CA PRO A 2 -12.63 -5.75 -5.78
C PRO A 2 -12.14 -6.38 -7.08
N ILE A 3 -12.75 -7.49 -7.46
CA ILE A 3 -12.42 -8.20 -8.70
C ILE A 3 -12.95 -7.35 -9.86
N LYS A 4 -12.08 -7.03 -10.84
CA LYS A 4 -12.49 -6.35 -12.07
C LYS A 4 -13.23 -7.34 -12.95
N ILE A 5 -14.51 -7.07 -13.22
CA ILE A 5 -15.32 -7.92 -14.10
C ILE A 5 -16.04 -7.09 -15.17
N GLN A 6 -16.34 -7.74 -16.29
CA GLN A 6 -17.12 -7.12 -17.36
C GLN A 6 -18.54 -6.84 -16.85
N SER A 7 -19.08 -5.67 -17.19
CA SER A 7 -20.40 -5.19 -16.75
C SER A 7 -21.56 -6.10 -17.18
N SER A 8 -21.37 -6.95 -18.20
CA SER A 8 -22.36 -7.89 -18.72
C SER A 8 -22.38 -9.26 -18.03
N LEU A 9 -21.53 -9.51 -17.02
CA LEU A 9 -21.42 -10.83 -16.40
C LEU A 9 -22.61 -11.10 -15.45
N PRO A 10 -23.39 -12.18 -15.65
CA PRO A 10 -24.53 -12.52 -14.78
C PRO A 10 -24.14 -12.75 -13.32
N ALA A 11 -22.89 -13.13 -13.07
CA ALA A 11 -22.34 -13.40 -11.75
C ALA A 11 -22.28 -12.16 -10.84
N ILE A 12 -22.42 -10.93 -11.36
CA ILE A 12 -22.42 -9.70 -10.55
C ILE A 12 -23.45 -9.80 -9.42
N ARG A 13 -24.69 -10.19 -9.74
CA ARG A 13 -25.79 -10.23 -8.77
C ARG A 13 -25.57 -11.28 -7.68
N THR A 14 -25.00 -12.43 -8.05
CA THR A 14 -24.66 -13.50 -7.11
C THR A 14 -23.54 -13.05 -6.17
N LEU A 15 -22.46 -12.48 -6.71
CA LEU A 15 -21.32 -12.01 -5.92
C LEU A 15 -21.70 -10.85 -4.99
N GLU A 16 -22.53 -9.90 -5.45
CA GLU A 16 -23.07 -8.84 -4.61
C GLU A 16 -23.93 -9.39 -3.46
N SER A 17 -24.72 -10.44 -3.70
CA SER A 17 -25.51 -11.11 -2.64
C SER A 17 -24.66 -11.84 -1.61
N GLU A 18 -23.43 -12.23 -1.98
CA GLU A 18 -22.44 -12.88 -1.10
C GLU A 18 -21.54 -11.86 -0.36
N ASN A 19 -21.86 -10.56 -0.42
CA ASN A 19 -21.01 -9.46 0.08
C ASN A 19 -19.61 -9.40 -0.56
N ILE A 20 -19.44 -10.01 -1.72
CA ILE A 20 -18.20 -9.92 -2.48
C ILE A 20 -18.25 -8.64 -3.30
N PHE A 21 -17.38 -7.68 -2.95
CA PHE A 21 -17.28 -6.42 -3.68
C PHE A 21 -16.73 -6.66 -5.10
N VAL A 22 -17.58 -6.48 -6.10
CA VAL A 22 -17.23 -6.52 -7.52
C VAL A 22 -17.20 -5.12 -8.10
N MET A 23 -16.24 -4.87 -8.99
CA MET A 23 -16.03 -3.56 -9.61
C MET A 23 -16.10 -3.68 -11.13
N THR A 24 -16.94 -2.87 -11.75
CA THR A 24 -17.05 -2.79 -13.21
C THR A 24 -15.83 -2.09 -13.81
N HIS A 25 -15.43 -2.50 -15.01
CA HIS A 25 -14.21 -2.01 -15.68
C HIS A 25 -14.20 -0.48 -15.90
N GLU A 26 -15.34 0.09 -16.24
CA GLU A 26 -15.56 1.53 -16.42
C GLU A 26 -15.31 2.29 -15.11
N ARG A 27 -15.85 1.77 -14.01
CA ARG A 27 -15.73 2.36 -12.68
C ARG A 27 -14.31 2.22 -12.11
N ALA A 28 -13.64 1.11 -12.42
CA ALA A 28 -12.23 0.89 -12.07
C ALA A 28 -11.27 1.83 -12.82
N SER A 29 -11.61 2.21 -14.06
CA SER A 29 -10.80 3.12 -14.87
C SER A 29 -11.02 4.59 -14.50
N ALA A 30 -12.23 4.91 -14.02
CA ALA A 30 -12.55 6.23 -13.47
C ALA A 30 -12.03 6.46 -12.04
N GLN A 31 -11.58 5.41 -11.35
CA GLN A 31 -10.90 5.59 -10.07
C GLN A 31 -9.53 6.21 -10.31
N ASP A 32 -9.44 7.52 -10.06
CA ASP A 32 -8.17 8.21 -9.86
C ASP A 32 -7.62 7.80 -8.48
N ILE A 33 -7.02 6.60 -8.42
CA ILE A 33 -6.43 6.08 -7.19
C ILE A 33 -5.18 6.92 -6.89
N ARG A 34 -5.36 7.96 -6.08
CA ARG A 34 -4.26 8.79 -5.59
C ARG A 34 -3.32 7.93 -4.73
N PRO A 35 -2.01 7.90 -5.02
CA PRO A 35 -1.04 7.21 -4.18
C PRO A 35 -1.06 7.79 -2.75
N LEU A 36 -1.05 6.90 -1.75
CA LEU A 36 -0.88 7.29 -0.37
C LEU A 36 0.59 7.64 -0.13
N LYS A 37 0.87 8.88 0.27
CA LYS A 37 2.22 9.30 0.64
C LYS A 37 2.44 9.08 2.14
N ILE A 38 3.37 8.20 2.49
CA ILE A 38 3.69 7.84 3.87
C ILE A 38 5.13 8.22 4.16
N ALA A 39 5.35 9.02 5.21
CA ALA A 39 6.69 9.31 5.71
C ALA A 39 6.99 8.45 6.94
N ILE A 40 8.15 7.78 6.97
CA ILE A 40 8.59 6.94 8.08
C ILE A 40 9.86 7.53 8.68
N LEU A 41 9.76 8.05 9.90
CA LEU A 41 10.93 8.40 10.70
C LEU A 41 11.43 7.15 11.43
N ASN A 42 12.42 6.48 10.84
CA ASN A 42 12.99 5.28 11.44
C ASN A 42 14.06 5.68 12.48
N LEU A 43 13.82 5.46 13.77
CA LEU A 43 14.79 5.71 14.85
C LEU A 43 15.49 4.43 15.34
N MET A 44 15.19 3.28 14.75
CA MET A 44 15.77 2.01 15.17
C MET A 44 17.29 1.97 14.89
N PRO A 45 18.07 1.28 15.74
CA PRO A 45 19.50 1.10 15.51
C PRO A 45 19.80 0.21 14.30
N THR A 46 18.93 -0.75 13.98
CA THR A 46 18.97 -1.62 12.79
C THR A 46 18.07 -1.09 11.69
N LYS A 47 18.54 -0.08 10.95
CA LYS A 47 17.74 0.67 9.96
C LYS A 47 17.15 -0.22 8.86
N VAL A 48 18.01 -0.95 8.16
CA VAL A 48 17.65 -1.79 6.99
C VAL A 48 16.65 -2.88 7.35
N GLU A 49 16.84 -3.54 8.50
CA GLU A 49 15.95 -4.59 8.96
C GLU A 49 14.56 -4.04 9.27
N THR A 50 14.51 -2.92 9.99
CA THR A 50 13.25 -2.26 10.35
C THR A 50 12.52 -1.75 9.10
N GLU A 51 13.23 -1.13 8.16
CA GLU A 51 12.66 -0.69 6.89
C GLU A 51 12.07 -1.86 6.09
N THR A 52 12.80 -2.98 6.02
CA THR A 52 12.32 -4.20 5.35
C THR A 52 11.05 -4.73 6.00
N GLN A 53 10.99 -4.76 7.33
CA GLN A 53 9.81 -5.21 8.08
C GLN A 53 8.59 -4.30 7.84
N LEU A 54 8.79 -2.97 7.91
CA LEU A 54 7.73 -1.99 7.69
C LEU A 54 7.22 -2.01 6.25
N LEU A 55 8.13 -2.00 5.27
CA LEU A 55 7.78 -2.06 3.85
C LEU A 55 7.04 -3.35 3.50
N ARG A 56 7.41 -4.49 4.11
CA ARG A 56 6.71 -5.76 3.91
C ARG A 56 5.25 -5.68 4.35
N LEU A 57 4.96 -5.05 5.48
CA LEU A 57 3.58 -4.87 5.96
C LEU A 57 2.81 -3.89 5.08
N LEU A 58 3.44 -2.78 4.70
CA LEU A 58 2.85 -1.77 3.81
C LEU A 58 2.63 -2.29 2.38
N SER A 59 3.31 -3.35 1.96
CA SER A 59 3.12 -3.95 0.63
C SER A 59 1.87 -4.83 0.53
N ASN A 60 1.25 -5.18 1.67
CA ASN A 60 0.07 -6.04 1.70
C ASN A 60 -1.25 -5.25 1.60
N THR A 61 -1.24 -4.14 0.85
CA THR A 61 -2.44 -3.39 0.52
C THR A 61 -2.58 -3.26 -0.99
N PRO A 62 -3.81 -3.27 -1.50
CA PRO A 62 -4.06 -2.97 -2.90
C PRO A 62 -3.89 -1.50 -3.29
N LEU A 63 -3.72 -0.61 -2.32
CA LEU A 63 -3.49 0.81 -2.58
C LEU A 63 -2.03 1.04 -2.99
N GLN A 64 -1.82 1.94 -3.94
CA GLN A 64 -0.47 2.41 -4.24
C GLN A 64 0.05 3.27 -3.08
N VAL A 65 1.22 2.93 -2.56
CA VAL A 65 1.85 3.63 -1.43
C VAL A 65 3.22 4.14 -1.84
N ASP A 66 3.44 5.45 -1.72
CA ASP A 66 4.73 6.11 -1.88
C ASP A 66 5.36 6.33 -0.50
N VAL A 67 6.45 5.63 -0.20
CA VAL A 67 7.12 5.70 1.10
C VAL A 67 8.35 6.61 1.05
N VAL A 68 8.44 7.56 1.97
CA VAL A 68 9.61 8.42 2.18
C VAL A 68 10.24 8.08 3.53
N LEU A 69 11.50 7.67 3.52
CA LEU A 69 12.26 7.41 4.75
C LEU A 69 12.90 8.71 5.23
N LEU A 70 12.62 9.09 6.48
CA LEU A 70 13.18 10.27 7.13
C LEU A 70 14.23 9.86 8.16
N HIS A 71 15.27 10.70 8.28
CA HIS A 71 16.25 10.63 9.35
C HIS A 71 16.33 11.98 10.07
N THR A 72 16.59 11.97 11.38
CA THR A 72 16.89 13.20 12.12
C THR A 72 18.31 13.66 11.78
N ALA A 73 18.49 14.98 11.59
CA ALA A 73 19.78 15.56 11.24
C ALA A 73 20.85 15.38 12.34
N THR A 74 20.41 15.26 13.60
CA THR A 74 21.29 15.23 14.78
C THR A 74 21.58 13.82 15.31
N HIS A 75 20.81 12.81 14.90
CA HIS A 75 20.92 11.46 15.46
C HIS A 75 21.83 10.57 14.63
N ARG A 76 22.91 10.09 15.24
CA ARG A 76 23.78 9.08 14.62
C ARG A 76 23.27 7.68 14.95
N SER A 77 22.97 6.89 13.92
CA SER A 77 22.62 5.48 14.09
C SER A 77 23.78 4.71 14.71
N LYS A 78 23.47 3.85 15.69
CA LYS A 78 24.47 3.08 16.44
C LYS A 78 25.03 1.88 15.65
N ASN A 79 24.19 1.23 14.82
CA ASN A 79 24.54 -0.02 14.12
C ASN A 79 24.48 0.11 12.58
N THR A 80 24.42 1.32 12.03
CA THR A 80 24.36 1.54 10.58
C THR A 80 25.20 2.78 10.25
N PRO A 81 26.06 2.74 9.22
CA PRO A 81 26.80 3.92 8.79
C PRO A 81 25.84 5.07 8.46
N ALA A 82 26.28 6.30 8.70
CA ALA A 82 25.53 7.48 8.28
C ALA A 82 25.54 7.52 6.75
N SER A 83 24.36 7.41 6.14
CA SER A 83 24.14 7.60 4.71
C SER A 83 24.33 9.06 4.29
#